data_AF-W5JUS0-F1
#
_entry.id   AF-W5JUS0-F1
#
_cell.length_a   1.000
_cell.length_b   1.000
_cell.length_c   1.000
_cell.angle_alpha   90.00
_cell.angle_beta   90.00
_cell.angle_gamma   90.00
#
_symmetry.space_group_name_H-M   'P 1'
#
loop_
_entity.id
_entity.type
_entity.pdbx_description
1 polymer ?
#
loop_
_entity_poly.entity_id
_entity_poly.type
_entity_poly.pdbx_seq_one_letter_code
_entity_poly.pdbx_strand_id
1 'polypeptide(L)'
;MAAAEPEAAPPQEQQQQQQQQTFRITPKDVEAVQGDEVVMRCEIEHLAGWVQWTKDGFALGFGNEIAGFPRFSLNQNHSDGVYNLRITNTSYDDAAQYQCQVGPAHHNRPIRAQAKLTVLAPPKGYHDPKQLN
;
A
#
# COMPACT_ATOMS: atom_id res chain seq x y z
N MET A 1 -47.80 -46.46 23.75
CA MET A 1 -47.07 -46.07 22.53
C MET A 1 -47.40 -44.62 22.24
N ALA A 2 -46.48 -43.71 22.54
CA ALA A 2 -46.53 -42.32 22.07
C ALA A 2 -45.22 -42.10 21.33
N ALA A 3 -45.32 -41.73 20.05
CA ALA A 3 -44.19 -41.48 19.18
C ALA A 3 -43.48 -40.19 19.62
N ALA A 4 -42.15 -40.21 19.70
CA ALA A 4 -41.34 -39.02 19.89
C ALA A 4 -41.27 -38.23 18.58
N GLU A 5 -41.51 -36.92 18.64
CA GLU A 5 -41.32 -35.99 17.53
C GLU A 5 -39.82 -35.70 17.33
N PRO A 6 -39.32 -35.51 16.08
CA PRO A 6 -37.95 -35.11 15.87
C PRO A 6 -37.77 -33.61 16.15
N GLU A 7 -36.90 -33.29 17.12
CA GLU A 7 -36.45 -31.92 17.40
C GLU A 7 -35.71 -31.37 16.17
N ALA A 8 -36.25 -30.32 15.56
CA ALA A 8 -35.62 -29.65 14.44
C ALA A 8 -34.33 -28.96 14.92
N ALA A 9 -33.20 -29.37 14.37
CA ALA A 9 -31.91 -28.73 14.63
C ALA A 9 -31.95 -27.24 14.22
N PRO A 10 -31.27 -26.35 14.96
CA PRO A 10 -31.22 -24.93 14.61
C PRO A 10 -30.58 -24.73 13.22
N PRO A 11 -30.97 -23.67 12.47
CA PRO A 11 -30.33 -23.34 11.21
C PRO A 11 -28.83 -23.14 11.46
N GLN A 12 -28.00 -23.96 10.81
CA GLN A 12 -26.56 -23.77 10.79
C GLN A 12 -26.31 -22.41 10.13
N GLU A 13 -25.96 -21.39 10.92
CA GLU A 13 -25.36 -20.16 10.39
C GLU A 13 -24.14 -20.61 9.59
N GLN A 14 -24.27 -20.60 8.26
CA GLN A 14 -23.14 -20.80 7.38
C GLN A 14 -22.14 -19.69 7.69
N GLN A 15 -21.14 -20.00 8.50
CA GLN A 15 -19.93 -19.21 8.65
C GLN A 15 -19.26 -19.16 7.28
N GLN A 16 -19.75 -18.29 6.40
CA GLN A 16 -19.00 -17.81 5.27
C GLN A 16 -17.71 -17.28 5.90
N GLN A 17 -16.60 -17.98 5.71
CA GLN A 17 -15.28 -17.46 6.02
C GLN A 17 -15.10 -16.22 5.17
N GLN A 18 -15.51 -15.07 5.72
CA GLN A 18 -15.42 -13.80 5.04
C GLN A 18 -13.94 -13.51 4.86
N GLN A 19 -13.49 -13.56 3.60
CA GLN A 19 -12.09 -13.42 3.25
C GLN A 19 -11.54 -12.12 3.82
N GLN A 20 -10.45 -12.21 4.56
CA GLN A 20 -9.78 -11.06 5.15
C GLN A 20 -8.95 -10.36 4.08
N GLN A 21 -8.88 -9.03 4.15
CA GLN A 21 -7.93 -8.25 3.36
C GLN A 21 -6.49 -8.66 3.70
N THR A 22 -5.69 -8.93 2.67
CA THR A 22 -4.31 -9.39 2.79
C THR A 22 -3.43 -8.73 1.74
N PHE A 23 -2.13 -8.59 2.01
CA PHE A 23 -1.20 -8.13 0.98
C PHE A 23 -0.92 -9.25 -0.02
N ARG A 24 -1.20 -8.98 -1.29
CA ARG A 24 -0.66 -9.76 -2.42
C ARG A 24 0.80 -9.40 -2.66
N ILE A 25 1.11 -8.10 -2.61
CA ILE A 25 2.47 -7.57 -2.69
C ILE A 25 2.67 -6.55 -1.58
N THR A 26 3.65 -6.82 -0.72
CA THR A 26 4.15 -5.86 0.26
C THR A 26 5.26 -5.02 -0.35
N PRO A 27 5.42 -3.76 0.08
CA PRO A 27 6.57 -2.98 -0.32
C PRO A 27 7.85 -3.60 0.22
N LYS A 28 8.96 -3.34 -0.48
CA LYS A 28 10.30 -3.78 -0.13
C LYS A 28 11.21 -2.57 -0.10
N ASP A 29 12.29 -2.68 0.67
CA ASP A 29 13.31 -1.63 0.73
C ASP A 29 13.87 -1.35 -0.67
N VAL A 30 14.11 -0.07 -0.96
CA VAL A 30 14.60 0.41 -2.24
C VAL A 30 15.79 1.34 -2.00
N GLU A 31 16.84 1.16 -2.78
CA GLU A 31 17.91 2.14 -2.94
C GLU A 31 17.73 2.81 -4.30
N ALA A 32 17.80 4.14 -4.31
CA ALA A 32 17.65 4.94 -5.51
C ALA A 32 18.76 5.98 -5.58
N VAL A 33 19.28 6.26 -6.76
CA VAL A 33 20.18 7.41 -6.95
C VAL A 33 19.33 8.67 -6.99
N GLN A 34 19.86 9.79 -6.47
CA GLN A 34 19.22 11.08 -6.59
C GLN A 34 18.86 11.38 -8.06
N GLY A 35 17.61 11.77 -8.31
CA GLY A 35 17.08 12.04 -9.65
C GLY A 35 16.34 10.87 -10.29
N ASP A 36 16.45 9.67 -9.72
CA ASP A 36 15.74 8.49 -10.20
C ASP A 36 14.22 8.61 -10.02
N GLU A 37 13.51 7.69 -10.67
CA GLU A 37 12.11 7.40 -10.38
C GLU A 37 12.02 6.12 -9.56
N VAL A 38 11.26 6.17 -8.47
CA VAL A 38 11.00 5.02 -7.59
C VAL A 38 9.53 4.67 -7.59
N VAL A 39 9.23 3.37 -7.64
CA VAL A 39 7.87 2.83 -7.43
C VAL A 39 7.90 1.81 -6.31
N MET A 40 7.30 2.14 -5.18
CA MET A 40 7.10 1.22 -4.06
C MET A 40 5.74 0.53 -4.21
N ARG A 41 5.77 -0.80 -4.35
CA ARG A 41 4.56 -1.58 -4.64
C ARG A 41 3.75 -1.87 -3.38
N CYS A 42 2.44 -1.72 -3.48
CA CYS A 42 1.50 -2.18 -2.48
C CYS A 42 0.24 -2.68 -3.16
N GLU A 43 -0.02 -3.98 -3.06
CA GLU A 43 -1.16 -4.61 -3.71
C GLU A 43 -1.91 -5.51 -2.74
N ILE A 44 -3.24 -5.41 -2.74
CA ILE A 44 -4.12 -5.99 -1.74
C ILE A 44 -5.06 -6.99 -2.40
N GLU A 45 -5.17 -8.18 -1.82
CA GLU A 45 -6.22 -9.15 -2.09
C GLU A 45 -7.38 -8.96 -1.11
N HIS A 46 -8.60 -9.18 -1.59
CA HIS A 46 -9.85 -9.00 -0.82
C HIS A 46 -9.94 -7.63 -0.15
N LEU A 47 -9.53 -6.57 -0.87
CA LEU A 47 -9.52 -5.21 -0.35
C LEU A 47 -10.93 -4.81 0.12
N ALA A 48 -11.04 -4.43 1.39
CA ALA A 48 -12.27 -3.93 2.00
C ALA A 48 -12.11 -2.53 2.59
N GLY A 49 -10.97 -2.26 3.24
CA GLY A 49 -10.66 -0.98 3.85
C GLY A 49 -10.05 0.04 2.88
N TRP A 50 -9.87 1.26 3.40
CA TRP A 50 -9.17 2.34 2.68
C TRP A 50 -7.66 2.12 2.74
N VAL A 51 -6.97 2.33 1.62
CA VAL A 51 -5.51 2.22 1.53
C VAL A 51 -4.88 3.60 1.64
N GLN A 52 -3.86 3.73 2.50
CA GLN A 52 -3.11 4.96 2.69
C GLN A 52 -1.62 4.67 2.81
N TRP A 53 -0.80 5.54 2.21
CA TRP A 53 0.63 5.56 2.46
C TRP A 53 0.99 6.59 3.53
N THR A 54 2.01 6.25 4.33
CA THR A 54 2.66 7.19 5.24
C THR A 54 4.15 7.31 4.94
N LYS A 55 4.72 8.49 5.16
CA LYS A 55 6.17 8.77 5.16
C LYS A 55 6.59 9.19 6.57
N ASP A 56 7.43 8.40 7.24
CA ASP A 56 7.82 8.58 8.64
C ASP A 56 6.62 8.80 9.59
N GLY A 57 5.53 8.07 9.32
CA GLY A 57 4.27 8.18 10.07
C GLY A 57 3.36 9.34 9.66
N PHE A 58 3.80 10.26 8.79
CA PHE A 58 2.94 11.31 8.23
C PHE A 58 2.07 10.76 7.09
N ALA A 59 0.76 10.94 7.18
CA ALA A 59 -0.20 10.47 6.17
C ALA A 59 -0.11 11.29 4.88
N LEU A 60 0.03 10.60 3.74
CA LEU A 60 0.13 11.21 2.41
C LEU A 60 -1.24 11.42 1.74
N GLY A 61 -2.35 11.18 2.45
CA GLY A 61 -3.69 11.27 1.88
C GLY A 61 -4.11 10.01 1.11
N PHE A 62 -5.20 10.13 0.35
CA PHE A 62 -5.87 9.00 -0.33
C PHE A 62 -5.97 9.18 -1.85
N GLY A 63 -5.73 10.38 -2.38
CA GLY A 63 -5.85 10.69 -3.80
C GLY A 63 -4.60 10.33 -4.60
N ASN A 64 -4.74 10.31 -5.92
CA ASN A 64 -3.61 10.09 -6.84
C ASN A 64 -2.54 11.19 -6.70
N GLU A 65 -2.96 12.44 -6.52
CA GLU A 65 -2.07 13.57 -6.25
C GLU A 65 -1.94 13.78 -4.74
N ILE A 66 -0.70 13.99 -4.28
CA ILE A 66 -0.40 14.16 -2.86
C ILE A 66 -0.12 15.64 -2.58
N ALA A 67 -1.04 16.29 -1.87
CA ALA A 67 -0.91 17.70 -1.51
C ALA A 67 0.39 17.96 -0.71
N GLY A 68 1.18 18.94 -1.14
CA GLY A 68 2.48 19.25 -0.55
C GLY A 68 3.65 18.38 -1.06
N PHE A 69 3.38 17.37 -1.88
CA PHE A 69 4.40 16.48 -2.45
C PHE A 69 4.22 16.37 -3.98
N PRO A 70 4.57 17.41 -4.76
CA PRO A 70 4.28 17.47 -6.21
C PRO A 70 5.00 16.41 -7.05
N ARG A 71 6.03 15.76 -6.52
CA ARG A 71 6.77 14.66 -7.17
C ARG A 71 6.18 13.28 -6.86
N PHE A 72 5.22 13.22 -5.93
CA PHE A 72 4.66 11.97 -5.42
C PHE A 72 3.30 11.75 -6.08
N SER A 73 3.05 10.51 -6.49
CA SER A 73 1.73 10.11 -6.98
C SER A 73 1.38 8.70 -6.51
N LEU A 74 0.10 8.48 -6.21
CA LEU A 74 -0.45 7.14 -6.04
C LEU A 74 -0.96 6.62 -7.37
N ASN A 75 -0.34 5.55 -7.87
CA ASN A 75 -0.82 4.83 -9.04
C ASN A 75 -1.87 3.82 -8.55
N GLN A 76 -3.13 4.25 -8.50
CA GLN A 76 -4.24 3.47 -7.95
C GLN A 76 -5.02 2.75 -9.04
N ASN A 77 -5.28 1.46 -8.82
CA ASN A 77 -6.33 0.71 -9.51
C ASN A 77 -7.14 -0.05 -8.45
N HIS A 78 -8.31 0.49 -8.12
CA HIS A 78 -9.16 0.01 -7.04
C HIS A 78 -9.72 -1.40 -7.30
N SER A 79 -10.07 -1.73 -8.56
CA SER A 79 -10.63 -3.05 -8.88
C SER A 79 -9.60 -4.16 -8.69
N ASP A 80 -8.32 -3.84 -8.93
CA ASP A 80 -7.22 -4.82 -8.89
C ASP A 80 -6.46 -4.77 -7.56
N GLY A 81 -6.87 -3.90 -6.65
CA GLY A 81 -6.25 -3.69 -5.34
C GLY A 81 -4.85 -3.09 -5.41
N VAL A 82 -4.51 -2.33 -6.45
CA VAL A 82 -3.17 -1.76 -6.68
C VAL A 82 -3.10 -0.32 -6.15
N TYR A 83 -2.12 -0.04 -5.29
CA TYR A 83 -1.91 1.26 -4.67
C TYR A 83 -0.41 1.57 -4.56
N ASN A 84 0.27 1.62 -5.71
CA ASN A 84 1.72 1.81 -5.74
C ASN A 84 2.07 3.28 -5.53
N LEU A 85 3.00 3.57 -4.62
CA LEU A 85 3.53 4.93 -4.44
C LEU A 85 4.68 5.16 -5.42
N ARG A 86 4.54 6.20 -6.25
CA ARG A 86 5.56 6.64 -7.21
C ARG A 86 6.14 7.96 -6.78
N ILE A 87 7.47 8.08 -6.86
CA ILE A 87 8.23 9.30 -6.55
C ILE A 87 9.14 9.57 -7.75
N THR A 88 8.97 10.72 -8.41
CA THR A 88 9.84 11.14 -9.52
C THR A 88 10.96 12.04 -9.02
N ASN A 89 12.08 12.03 -9.74
CA ASN A 89 13.21 12.92 -9.47
C ASN A 89 13.59 12.93 -7.98
N THR A 90 13.94 11.75 -7.46
CA THR A 90 14.21 11.53 -6.03
C THR A 90 15.26 12.49 -5.49
N SER A 91 15.09 12.87 -4.22
CA SER A 91 15.96 13.76 -3.47
C SER A 91 16.25 13.17 -2.09
N TYR A 92 17.28 13.66 -1.39
CA TYR A 92 17.61 13.15 -0.06
C TYR A 92 16.46 13.32 0.96
N ASP A 93 15.59 14.31 0.78
CA ASP A 93 14.40 14.51 1.62
C ASP A 93 13.35 13.40 1.46
N ASP A 94 13.44 12.60 0.39
CA ASP A 94 12.56 11.46 0.17
C ASP A 94 13.00 10.21 0.93
N ALA A 95 14.25 10.16 1.39
CA ALA A 95 14.76 9.05 2.18
C ALA A 95 14.01 8.98 3.52
N ALA A 96 13.24 7.91 3.72
CA ALA A 96 12.32 7.77 4.83
C ALA A 96 11.87 6.32 5.00
N GLN A 97 11.19 6.04 6.12
CA GLN A 97 10.40 4.84 6.27
C GLN A 97 8.99 5.07 5.72
N TYR A 98 8.63 4.28 4.72
CA TYR A 98 7.29 4.28 4.14
C TYR A 98 6.47 3.11 4.67
N GLN A 99 5.17 3.31 4.78
CA GLN A 99 4.25 2.24 5.15
C GLN A 99 2.98 2.31 4.31
N CYS A 100 2.61 1.19 3.71
CA CYS A 100 1.29 0.99 3.14
C CYS A 100 0.35 0.45 4.24
N GLN A 101 -0.78 1.11 4.44
CA GLN A 101 -1.76 0.78 5.48
C GLN A 101 -3.12 0.55 4.84
N VAL A 102 -3.82 -0.49 5.30
CA VAL A 102 -5.23 -0.70 4.98
C VAL A 102 -6.03 -0.61 6.27
N GLY A 103 -7.01 0.29 6.31
CA GLY A 103 -7.88 0.49 7.46
C GLY A 103 -8.82 -0.69 7.74
N PRO A 104 -9.47 -0.74 8.91
CA PRO A 104 -10.53 -1.71 9.18
C PRO A 104 -11.76 -1.41 8.29
N ALA A 105 -12.48 -2.46 7.89
CA ALA A 105 -13.77 -2.32 7.19
C ALA A 105 -14.63 -3.58 7.38
N HIS A 106 -15.88 -3.40 7.81
CA HIS A 106 -16.77 -4.51 8.20
C HIS A 106 -16.05 -5.47 9.18
N HIS A 107 -15.90 -6.74 8.80
CA HIS A 107 -15.22 -7.76 9.59
C HIS A 107 -13.72 -7.91 9.26
N ASN A 108 -13.15 -6.99 8.47
CA ASN A 108 -11.73 -7.01 8.09
C ASN A 108 -10.86 -6.27 9.10
N ARG A 109 -9.78 -6.93 9.54
CA ARG A 109 -8.76 -6.32 10.40
C ARG A 109 -7.83 -5.42 9.59
N PRO A 110 -7.29 -4.34 10.20
CA PRO A 110 -6.30 -3.51 9.51
C PRO A 110 -5.01 -4.29 9.25
N ILE A 111 -4.36 -4.03 8.11
CA ILE A 111 -3.06 -4.60 7.74
C ILE A 111 -2.07 -3.48 7.39
N ARG A 112 -0.78 -3.68 7.66
CA ARG A 112 0.27 -2.70 7.40
C ARG A 112 1.56 -3.37 6.97
N ALA A 113 2.29 -2.78 6.03
CA ALA A 113 3.60 -3.27 5.60
C ALA A 113 4.54 -2.08 5.32
N GLN A 114 5.80 -2.21 5.75
CA GLN A 114 6.79 -1.13 5.71
C GLN A 114 7.89 -1.40 4.68
N ALA A 115 8.49 -0.33 4.17
CA ALA A 115 9.71 -0.35 3.38
C ALA A 115 10.52 0.92 3.64
N LYS A 116 11.84 0.82 3.54
CA LYS A 116 12.76 1.95 3.61
C LYS A 116 13.17 2.39 2.21
N LEU A 117 13.08 3.68 1.92
CA LEU A 117 13.76 4.29 0.78
C LEU A 117 15.08 4.90 1.23
N THR A 118 16.18 4.47 0.62
CA THR A 118 17.50 5.08 0.77
C THR A 118 17.83 5.82 -0.51
N VAL A 119 18.23 7.09 -0.42
CA VAL A 119 18.65 7.89 -1.58
C VAL A 119 20.17 8.05 -1.57
N LEU A 120 20.81 7.61 -2.64
CA LEU A 120 22.25 7.57 -2.84
C LEU A 120 22.70 8.75 -3.72
N ALA A 121 23.92 9.22 -3.47
CA ALA A 121 24.54 10.22 -4.32
C ALA A 121 24.87 9.65 -5.71
N PRO A 122 24.76 10.45 -6.79
CA PRO A 122 25.23 10.05 -8.10
C PRO A 122 26.74 9.73 -8.08
N PRO A 123 27.21 8.78 -8.93
CA PRO A 123 28.63 8.54 -9.09
C PRO A 123 29.40 9.80 -9.51
N LYS A 124 30.61 9.98 -8.98
CA LYS A 124 31.49 11.10 -9.37
C LYS A 124 31.76 11.02 -10.88
N GLY A 125 31.40 12.08 -11.62
CA GLY A 125 31.57 12.18 -13.07
C GLY A 125 30.28 11.99 -13.89
N TYR A 126 29.15 11.69 -13.26
CA TYR A 126 27.85 11.71 -13.92
C TYR A 126 27.38 13.16 -14.12
N HIS A 127 27.44 13.66 -15.34
CA HIS A 127 26.74 14.87 -15.76
C HIS A 127 25.34 14.47 -16.25
N ASP A 128 24.30 14.99 -15.59
CA ASP A 128 22.92 14.77 -16.01
C ASP A 128 22.71 15.28 -17.45
N PRO A 129 22.33 14.42 -18.42
CA PRO A 129 22.03 14.85 -19.78
C PRO A 129 20.92 15.89 -19.88
N LYS A 130 20.07 16.02 -18.85
CA LYS A 130 18.97 17.01 -18.78
C LYS A 130 19.42 18.40 -18.31
N GLN A 131 20.68 18.57 -17.92
CA GLN A 131 21.30 19.85 -17.54
C GLN A 131 22.18 20.45 -18.65
N LEU A 132 22.28 19.80 -19.81
CA LEU A 132 22.85 20.43 -21.01
C LEU A 132 21.77 21.30 -21.65
N ASN A 133 21.85 22.60 -21.34
CA ASN A 133 21.14 23.69 -22.03
C ASN A 133 21.21 23.58 -23.55
#